data_AF-A0A1S7FSY3-F1
#
_entry.id   AF-A0A1S7FSY3-F1
#
_cell.length_a   1.000
_cell.length_b   1.000
_cell.length_c   1.000
_cell.angle_alpha   90.00
_cell.angle_beta   90.00
_cell.angle_gamma   90.00
#
_symmetry.space_group_name_H-M   'P 1'
#
loop_
_entity.id
_entity.type
_entity.pdbx_description
1 polymer ?
#
loop_
_entity_poly.entity_id
_entity_poly.type
_entity_poly.pdbx_seq_one_letter_code
_entity_poly.pdbx_strand_id
1 'polypeptide(L)' 'MATFEDIKIKDHVVVTHDTVGKRIFGKGRSVEKGTELEVAMVREHTLVVRPLDLFAPGVMTIPTTAVKLLDRGRD' A
#
# COMPACT_ATOMS: atom_id res chain seq x y z
N MET A 1 -12.00 4.48 -12.01
CA MET A 1 -11.71 3.70 -10.79
C MET A 1 -10.52 2.83 -11.15
N ALA A 2 -9.35 3.00 -10.52
CA ALA A 2 -8.15 2.24 -10.93
C ALA A 2 -8.40 0.75 -10.69
N THR A 3 -8.31 -0.05 -11.74
CA THR A 3 -8.48 -1.50 -11.68
C THR A 3 -7.20 -2.15 -11.17
N PHE A 4 -7.31 -3.30 -10.53
CA PHE A 4 -6.18 -4.05 -9.97
C PHE A 4 -5.03 -4.26 -10.97
N GLU A 5 -5.37 -4.42 -12.25
CA GLU A 5 -4.42 -4.65 -13.35
C GLU A 5 -3.47 -3.47 -13.60
N ASP A 6 -3.78 -2.28 -13.07
CA ASP A 6 -2.97 -1.08 -13.27
C ASP A 6 -1.83 -0.91 -12.25
N ILE A 7 -1.86 -1.64 -11.12
CA ILE A 7 -0.88 -1.48 -10.03
C ILE A 7 0.35 -2.36 -10.30
N LYS A 8 1.53 -1.74 -10.35
CA LYS A 8 2.83 -2.39 -10.54
C LYS A 8 3.69 -2.30 -9.28
N ILE A 9 4.71 -3.16 -9.22
CA ILE A 9 5.75 -3.07 -8.19
C ILE A 9 6.49 -1.73 -8.35
N LYS A 10 6.81 -1.07 -7.23
CA LYS A 10 7.33 0.29 -7.09
C LYS A 10 6.32 1.42 -7.33
N ASP A 11 5.06 1.11 -7.63
CA ASP A 11 4.05 2.15 -7.67
C ASP A 11 3.82 2.75 -6.29
N HIS A 12 3.49 4.03 -6.27
CA HIS A 12 3.11 4.75 -5.07
C HIS A 12 1.59 4.74 -4.93
N VAL A 13 1.13 4.36 -3.74
CA VAL A 13 -0.29 4.31 -3.42
C VAL A 13 -0.53 5.07 -2.12
N VAL A 14 -1.71 5.66 -2.01
CA VAL A 14 -2.16 6.32 -0.78
C VAL A 14 -3.32 5.56 -0.17
N VAL A 15 -3.30 5.43 1.15
CA VAL A 15 -4.42 4.85 1.90
C VAL A 15 -5.61 5.80 1.87
N THR A 16 -6.77 5.31 1.44
CA THR A 16 -7.99 6.12 1.23
C THR A 16 -8.90 6.20 2.46
N HIS A 17 -8.76 5.25 3.38
CA HIS A 17 -9.48 5.16 4.65
C HIS A 17 -8.63 4.39 5.66
N ASP A 18 -8.82 4.66 6.95
CA ASP A 18 -8.11 3.96 8.01
C ASP A 18 -8.31 2.45 7.85
N THR A 19 -7.20 1.72 7.76
CA THR A 19 -7.24 0.29 7.49
C THR A 19 -6.22 -0.42 8.36
N VAL A 20 -6.46 -1.70 8.63
CA VAL A 20 -5.51 -2.52 9.39
C VAL A 20 -4.60 -3.24 8.41
N GLY A 21 -3.34 -2.82 8.36
CA GLY A 21 -2.29 -3.54 7.64
C GLY A 21 -1.80 -4.73 8.45
N LYS A 22 -1.79 -5.91 7.85
CA LYS A 22 -1.16 -7.08 8.48
C LYS A 22 0.33 -7.07 8.17
N ARG A 23 1.19 -6.95 9.19
CA ARG A 23 2.64 -7.10 8.97
C ARG A 23 2.92 -8.51 8.44
N ILE A 24 3.85 -8.60 7.48
CA ILE A 24 4.31 -9.91 6.98
C ILE A 24 5.08 -10.64 8.10
N PHE A 25 5.81 -9.88 8.90
CA PHE A 25 6.50 -10.35 10.09
C PHE A 25 6.01 -9.55 11.31
N GLY A 26 5.30 -10.21 12.23
CA GLY A 26 4.76 -9.60 13.45
C GLY A 26 3.26 -9.29 13.39
N LYS A 27 2.76 -8.58 14.40
CA LYS A 27 1.32 -8.26 14.54
C LYS A 27 0.89 -7.15 13.56
N GLY A 28 -0.39 -7.14 13.18
CA GLY A 28 -0.97 -6.08 12.36
C GLY A 28 -0.94 -4.71 13.05
N ARG A 29 -0.86 -3.64 12.26
CA ARG A 29 -0.85 -2.24 12.69
C ARG A 29 -1.89 -1.46 11.88
N SER A 30 -2.59 -0.55 12.52
CA SER A 30 -3.45 0.41 11.81
C SER A 30 -2.59 1.34 10.96
N VAL A 31 -3.03 1.55 9.72
CA VAL A 31 -2.47 2.48 8.76
C VAL A 31 -3.48 3.58 8.56
N GLU A 32 -3.04 4.81 8.81
CA GLU A 32 -3.89 5.98 8.76
C GLU A 32 -4.19 6.36 7.30
N LYS A 33 -5.40 6.86 7.06
CA LYS A 33 -5.75 7.50 5.80
C LYS A 33 -4.74 8.60 5.45
N GLY A 34 -4.32 8.64 4.19
CA GLY A 34 -3.31 9.58 3.72
C GLY A 34 -1.88 9.07 3.82
N THR A 35 -1.64 7.92 4.48
CA THR A 35 -0.32 7.30 4.49
C THR A 35 0.07 6.92 3.06
N GLU A 36 1.23 7.41 2.61
CA GLU A 36 1.83 7.02 1.35
C GLU A 36 2.68 5.76 1.51
N LEU A 37 2.47 4.83 0.60
CA LEU A 37 3.06 3.51 0.64
C LEU A 37 3.60 3.18 -0.75
N GLU A 38 4.69 2.43 -0.79
CA GLU A 38 5.24 1.90 -2.03
C GLU A 38 4.92 0.41 -2.15
N VAL A 39 4.49 -0.02 -3.33
CA VAL A 39 4.14 -1.41 -3.60
C VAL A 39 5.40 -2.24 -3.77
N ALA A 40 5.61 -3.21 -2.89
CA ALA A 40 6.70 -4.17 -2.98
C ALA A 40 6.30 -5.46 -3.73
N MET A 41 5.04 -5.87 -3.63
CA MET A 41 4.49 -7.02 -4.38
C MET A 41 2.97 -6.89 -4.53
N VAL A 42 2.46 -7.32 -5.68
CA VAL A 42 1.04 -7.32 -6.01
C VAL A 42 0.49 -8.75 -5.91
N ARG A 43 -0.60 -8.94 -5.18
CA ARG A 43 -1.35 -10.21 -5.10
C ARG A 43 -2.82 -9.95 -5.43
N GLU A 44 -3.53 -10.97 -5.89
CA GLU A 44 -4.88 -10.90 -6.46
C GLU A 44 -5.87 -9.95 -5.74
N HIS A 45 -5.87 -9.90 -4.40
CA HIS A 45 -6.72 -8.99 -3.61
C HIS A 45 -5.97 -8.14 -2.59
N THR A 46 -4.65 -8.25 -2.53
CA THR A 46 -3.84 -7.57 -1.51
C THR A 46 -2.53 -7.05 -2.09
N LEU A 47 -2.05 -5.94 -1.52
CA LEU A 47 -0.75 -5.39 -1.85
C LEU A 47 0.18 -5.60 -0.68
N VAL A 48 1.35 -6.11 -0.97
CA VAL A 48 2.48 -6.03 -0.07
C VAL A 48 3.14 -4.68 -0.29
N VAL A 49 3.15 -3.86 0.75
CA VAL A 49 3.55 -2.46 0.70
C VAL A 49 4.57 -2.16 1.78
N ARG A 50 5.38 -1.14 1.52
CA ARG A 50 6.34 -0.57 2.46
C ARG A 50 6.00 0.91 2.69
N PRO A 51 5.92 1.39 3.94
CA PRO A 51 5.79 2.82 4.21
C PRO A 51 6.94 3.60 3.59
N LEU A 52 6.65 4.74 2.96
CA LEU A 52 7.69 5.67 2.51
C LEU A 52 8.31 6.45 3.67
N ASP A 53 7.60 6.53 4.80
CA ASP A 53 8.12 7.11 6.03
C ASP A 53 9.18 6.20 6.66
N LEU A 54 10.41 6.71 6.76
CA LEU A 54 11.58 6.07 7.37
C LEU A 54 11.33 5.62 8.82
N PHE A 55 10.35 6.22 9.51
CA PHE A 55 10.02 5.90 10.89
C PHE A 55 9.05 4.73 11.05
N ALA A 56 8.52 4.17 9.96
CA ALA A 56 7.66 2.98 9.99
C ALA A 56 8.35 1.77 9.34
N PRO A 57 9.36 1.15 9.99
CA PRO A 57 9.96 -0.07 9.48
C PRO A 57 8.92 -1.21 9.52
N GLY A 58 8.67 -1.80 8.35
CA GLY A 58 7.93 -3.05 8.24
C GLY A 58 7.14 -3.17 6.95
N VAL A 59 7.39 -4.26 6.23
CA VAL A 59 6.57 -4.66 5.08
C VAL A 59 5.22 -5.18 5.59
N MET A 60 4.13 -4.69 5.02
CA MET A 60 2.78 -5.05 5.42
C MET A 60 1.90 -5.37 4.22
N THR A 61 0.80 -6.08 4.49
CA THR A 61 -0.20 -6.45 3.51
C THR A 61 -1.48 -5.67 3.78
N ILE A 62 -1.99 -4.97 2.77
CA ILE A 62 -3.24 -4.23 2.82
C ILE A 62 -4.17 -4.63 1.66
N PRO A 63 -5.50 -4.52 1.81
CA PRO A 63 -6.42 -4.73 0.71
C PRO A 63 -6.19 -3.71 -0.40
N THR A 64 -6.31 -4.14 -1.66
CA THR A 64 -6.24 -3.24 -2.82
C THR A 64 -7.35 -2.17 -2.79
N THR A 65 -8.50 -2.51 -2.22
CA THR A 65 -9.64 -1.60 -2.02
C THR A 65 -9.36 -0.49 -1.00
N ALA A 66 -8.33 -0.65 -0.15
CA ALA A 66 -7.96 0.34 0.84
C ALA A 66 -7.11 1.46 0.28
N VAL A 67 -6.59 1.31 -0.94
CA VAL A 67 -5.64 2.24 -1.54
C VAL A 67 -6.12 2.82 -2.85
N LYS A 68 -5.53 3.97 -3.18
CA LYS A 68 -5.64 4.59 -4.49
C LYS A 68 -4.23 4.78 -5.04
N LEU A 69 -4.05 4.51 -6.32
CA LEU A 69 -2.82 4.81 -7.03
C LEU A 69 -2.61 6.34 -7.02
N LEU A 70 -1.48 6.79 -6.46
CA LEU A 70 -1.01 8.15 -6.66
C LEU A 70 -0.37 8.16 -8.04
N ASP A 71 -0.93 8.99 -8.92
CA ASP A 71 -0.72 8.92 -10.35
C ASP A 71 0.76 8.91 -10.74
N ARG A 72 1.02 8.23 -11.86
CA ARG A 72 2.33 7.87 -12.39
C ARG A 72 3.27 9.07 -12.37
N GLY A 73 4.54 8.84 -12.04
CA GLY A 73 5.60 9.76 -12.44
C GLY A 73 5.31 10.19 -13.88
N ARG A 74 5.09 11.49 -14.05
CA ARG A 74 4.78 12.11 -15.33
C ARG A 74 6.08 12.08 -16.16
N ASP A 75 6.29 10.97 -16.87
CA ASP A 75 7.25 10.81 -17.98
C ASP A 75 6.81 9.63 -18.87
#